data_AF-A0A0D1IM98-F1
#
_entry.id   AF-A0A0D1IM98-F1
#
_cell.length_a   1.000
_cell.length_b   1.000
_cell.length_c   1.000
_cell.angle_alpha   90.00
_cell.angle_beta   90.00
_cell.angle_gamma   90.00
#
_symmetry.space_group_name_H-M   'P 1'
#
loop_
_entity.id
_entity.type
_entity.pdbx_description
1 polymer ?
#
loop_
_entity_poly.entity_id
_entity_poly.type
_entity_poly.pdbx_seq_one_letter_code
_entity_poly.pdbx_strand_id
1 'polypeptide(L)'
;MGFCKEFNARTADQAGLIIPVEISVYEDRSFTFITKTPPAAVLLKKAAGIESGSGEPNRNKVATVKRDKVREIAETKMPDLNAADVEAAMRMVEGTARSMGIVIED
;
A
#
# COMPACT_ATOMS: atom_id res chain seq x y z
N MET A 1 -16.02 21.53 5.41
CA MET A 1 -14.73 21.39 6.15
C MET A 1 -14.66 20.18 7.08
N GLY A 2 -15.72 19.39 7.28
CA GLY A 2 -15.69 18.22 8.17
C GLY A 2 -14.72 17.12 7.72
N PHE A 3 -14.86 16.66 6.47
CA PHE A 3 -14.02 15.59 5.90
C PHE A 3 -12.51 15.86 6.02
N CYS A 4 -12.02 17.01 5.55
CA CYS A 4 -10.58 17.30 5.57
C CYS A 4 -9.99 17.27 6.99
N LYS A 5 -10.73 17.77 7.99
CA LYS A 5 -10.27 17.76 9.39
C LYS A 5 -10.24 16.34 9.96
N GLU A 6 -11.30 15.58 9.72
CA GLU A 6 -11.44 14.23 10.25
C GLU A 6 -10.47 13.25 9.58
N PHE A 7 -10.28 13.37 8.26
CA PHE A 7 -9.28 12.62 7.51
C PHE A 7 -7.88 12.90 8.05
N ASN A 8 -7.48 14.18 8.13
CA ASN A 8 -6.15 14.55 8.63
C ASN A 8 -5.90 14.09 10.07
N ALA A 9 -6.93 14.08 10.93
CA ALA A 9 -6.82 13.57 12.29
C ALA A 9 -6.60 12.05 12.31
N ARG A 10 -7.31 11.28 11.47
CA ARG A 10 -7.16 9.81 11.37
C ARG A 10 -5.86 9.39 10.68
N THR A 11 -5.27 10.23 9.84
CA THR A 11 -4.04 9.93 9.10
C THR A 11 -2.79 10.63 9.63
N ALA A 12 -2.89 11.30 10.79
CA ALA A 12 -1.78 12.09 11.35
C ALA A 12 -0.50 11.25 11.54
N ASP A 13 -0.66 10.01 12.02
CA ASP A 13 0.45 9.09 12.30
C ASP A 13 1.09 8.49 11.04
N GLN A 14 0.45 8.68 9.88
CA GLN A 14 0.88 8.13 8.58
C GLN A 14 1.28 9.25 7.61
N ALA A 15 1.68 10.42 8.13
CA ALA A 15 2.09 11.55 7.33
C ALA A 15 3.18 11.17 6.30
N GLY A 16 2.96 11.55 5.05
CA GLY A 16 3.84 11.22 3.92
C GLY A 16 3.49 9.92 3.18
N LEU A 17 2.49 9.16 3.63
CA LEU A 17 1.94 8.02 2.88
C LEU A 17 0.63 8.41 2.20
N ILE A 18 0.44 7.91 0.97
CA ILE A 18 -0.82 8.07 0.23
C ILE A 18 -1.81 7.06 0.79
N ILE A 19 -2.85 7.55 1.46
CA ILE A 19 -3.92 6.74 2.06
C ILE A 19 -5.14 6.79 1.16
N PRO A 20 -5.57 5.66 0.58
CA PRO A 20 -6.80 5.59 -0.19
C PRO A 20 -8.00 5.69 0.76
N VAL A 21 -9.01 6.45 0.33
CA VAL A 21 -10.25 6.65 1.09
C VAL A 21 -11.43 6.27 0.21
N GLU A 22 -12.32 5.46 0.77
CA GLU A 22 -13.63 5.22 0.19
C GLU A 22 -14.63 6.16 0.88
N ILE A 23 -15.30 7.01 0.09
CA ILE A 23 -16.29 7.97 0.60
C ILE A 23 -17.66 7.57 0.07
N SER A 24 -18.59 7.34 0.97
CA SER A 24 -20.01 7.11 0.65
C SER A 24 -20.78 8.37 1.00
N VAL A 25 -21.52 8.91 0.03
CA VAL A 25 -22.33 10.14 0.18
C VAL A 25 -23.80 9.75 0.06
N TYR A 26 -24.62 10.25 1.00
CA TYR A 26 -26.05 9.98 1.06
C TYR A 26 -26.88 11.17 0.55
N GLU A 27 -28.17 10.95 0.28
CA GLU A 27 -29.08 11.96 -0.29
C GLU A 27 -29.28 13.18 0.63
N ASP A 28 -29.18 12.97 1.95
CA ASP A 28 -29.23 14.03 2.96
C ASP A 28 -27.94 14.88 3.04
N ARG A 29 -26.99 14.64 2.13
CA ARG A 29 -25.65 15.23 2.08
C ARG A 29 -24.76 14.86 3.28
N SER A 30 -25.17 13.86 4.07
CA SER A 30 -24.26 13.20 5.01
C SER A 30 -23.24 12.34 4.23
N PHE A 31 -22.11 12.06 4.88
CA PHE A 31 -21.07 11.21 4.30
C PHE A 31 -20.47 10.31 5.37
N THR A 32 -20.08 9.11 4.96
CA THR A 32 -19.21 8.22 5.73
C THR A 32 -17.95 7.97 4.91
N PHE A 33 -16.83 7.73 5.59
CA PHE A 33 -15.60 7.40 4.89
C PHE A 33 -14.78 6.36 5.63
N ILE A 34 -14.11 5.51 4.86
CA ILE A 34 -13.25 4.44 5.34
C ILE A 34 -11.84 4.71 4.80
N THR A 35 -10.89 4.90 5.71
CA THR A 35 -9.46 4.99 5.39
C THR A 35 -8.90 3.59 5.23
N LYS A 36 -8.46 3.24 4.02
CA LYS A 36 -7.80 1.97 3.72
C LYS A 36 -6.29 2.09 3.96
N THR A 37 -5.59 0.97 4.00
CA THR A 37 -4.13 0.93 4.08
C THR A 37 -3.48 1.48 2.81
N PRO A 38 -2.26 2.04 2.92
CA PRO A 38 -1.51 2.51 1.77
C PRO A 38 -1.35 1.44 0.68
N PRO A 39 -1.26 1.83 -0.60
CA PRO A 39 -1.04 0.88 -1.69
C PRO A 39 0.27 0.10 -1.51
N ALA A 40 0.26 -1.18 -1.86
CA ALA A 40 1.45 -2.03 -1.78
C ALA A 40 2.63 -1.42 -2.56
N ALA A 41 2.35 -0.78 -3.71
CA ALA A 41 3.38 -0.09 -4.51
C ALA A 41 4.08 1.05 -3.77
N VAL A 42 3.35 1.84 -2.95
CA VAL A 42 3.94 2.94 -2.17
C VAL A 42 4.78 2.39 -1.01
N LEU A 43 4.28 1.35 -0.35
CA LEU A 43 5.01 0.67 0.72
C LEU A 43 6.29 0.00 0.21
N LEU A 44 6.22 -0.67 -0.96
CA LEU A 44 7.37 -1.26 -1.63
C LEU A 44 8.40 -0.21 -2.09
N LYS A 45 7.94 0.92 -2.64
CA LYS A 45 8.81 2.06 -2.97
C LYS A 45 9.57 2.58 -1.76
N LYS A 46 8.87 2.75 -0.63
CA LYS A 46 9.47 3.19 0.62
C LYS A 46 10.46 2.17 1.18
N ALA A 47 10.13 0.88 1.12
CA ALA A 47 11.03 -0.20 1.55
C ALA A 47 12.27 -0.34 0.64
N ALA A 48 12.12 -0.06 -0.66
CA ALA A 48 13.19 -0.10 -1.65
C ALA A 48 14.00 1.20 -1.73
N GLY A 49 13.52 2.30 -1.15
CA GLY A 49 14.14 3.63 -1.26
C GLY A 49 14.06 4.26 -2.65
N ILE A 50 13.09 3.88 -3.47
CA ILE A 50 12.94 4.36 -4.85
C ILE A 50 11.70 5.25 -5.02
N GLU A 51 11.77 6.25 -5.90
CA GLU A 51 10.64 7.14 -6.18
C GLU A 51 9.71 6.58 -7.28
N SER A 52 10.30 5.89 -8.27
CA SER A 52 9.60 5.31 -9.43
C SER A 52 9.92 3.83 -9.60
N GLY A 53 8.95 3.08 -10.15
CA GLY A 53 9.15 1.69 -10.56
C GLY A 53 9.78 1.60 -11.95
N SER A 54 10.11 0.39 -12.38
CA SER A 54 10.65 0.14 -13.71
C SER A 54 9.61 0.37 -14.82
N GLY A 55 10.01 1.09 -15.88
CA GLY A 55 9.22 1.19 -17.11
C GLY A 55 9.21 -0.10 -17.94
N GLU A 56 10.18 -0.99 -17.71
CA GLU A 56 10.25 -2.32 -18.31
C GLU A 56 10.51 -3.38 -17.21
N PRO A 57 9.51 -3.71 -16.38
CA PRO A 57 9.67 -4.57 -15.18
C PRO A 57 10.29 -5.95 -15.44
N ASN A 58 10.10 -6.47 -16.66
CA ASN A 58 10.61 -7.77 -17.08
C ASN A 58 12.10 -7.75 -17.46
N ARG A 59 12.65 -6.57 -17.81
CA ARG A 59 14.05 -6.42 -18.28
C ARG A 59 14.90 -5.65 -17.27
N ASN A 60 14.39 -4.52 -16.78
CA ASN A 60 15.13 -3.62 -15.91
C ASN A 60 14.64 -3.80 -14.48
N LYS A 61 15.49 -4.38 -13.63
CA LYS A 61 15.25 -4.46 -12.19
C LYS A 61 15.80 -3.19 -11.53
N VAL A 62 14.95 -2.50 -10.78
CA VAL A 62 15.26 -1.15 -10.25
C VAL A 62 15.58 -1.14 -8.77
N ALA A 63 15.22 -2.19 -8.04
CA ALA A 63 15.54 -2.33 -6.63
C ALA A 63 15.43 -3.79 -6.17
N THR A 64 15.98 -4.05 -4.98
CA THR A 64 15.83 -5.31 -4.26
C THR A 64 15.25 -5.03 -2.88
N VAL A 65 14.31 -5.87 -2.43
CA VAL A 65 13.70 -5.77 -1.09
C VAL A 65 13.79 -7.14 -0.42
N LYS A 66 14.13 -7.14 0.87
CA LYS A 66 14.17 -8.38 1.66
C LYS A 66 12.79 -8.94 1.93
N ARG A 67 12.70 -10.26 2.02
CA ARG A 67 11.44 -10.97 2.32
C ARG A 67 10.83 -10.56 3.66
N ASP A 68 11.64 -10.21 4.66
CA ASP A 68 11.17 -9.67 5.93
C ASP A 68 10.33 -8.40 5.76
N LYS A 69 10.74 -7.50 4.85
CA LYS A 69 9.99 -6.28 4.54
C LYS A 69 8.71 -6.57 3.78
N VAL A 70 8.70 -7.60 2.95
CA VAL A 70 7.46 -8.07 2.29
C VAL A 70 6.46 -8.56 3.34
N ARG A 71 6.91 -9.28 4.38
CA ARG A 71 6.06 -9.72 5.49
C ARG A 71 5.48 -8.55 6.27
N GLU A 72 6.30 -7.58 6.67
CA GLU A 72 5.82 -6.36 7.37
C GLU A 72 4.75 -5.62 6.54
N ILE A 73 4.95 -5.51 5.22
CA ILE A 73 3.99 -4.90 4.30
C ILE A 73 2.69 -5.71 4.23
N ALA A 74 2.81 -7.04 4.13
CA ALA A 74 1.66 -7.94 4.06
C ALA A 74 0.82 -7.89 5.35
N GLU A 75 1.44 -7.88 6.52
CA GLU A 75 0.77 -7.75 7.82
C GLU A 75 0.07 -6.40 7.96
N THR A 76 0.74 -5.31 7.57
CA THR A 76 0.15 -3.97 7.57
C THR A 76 -1.08 -3.91 6.66
N LYS A 77 -1.04 -4.61 5.52
CA LYS A 77 -2.11 -4.59 4.52
C LYS A 77 -3.21 -5.62 4.75
N MET A 78 -2.97 -6.60 5.63
CA MET A 78 -3.88 -7.72 5.89
C MET A 78 -5.34 -7.32 6.12
N PRO A 79 -5.66 -6.23 6.85
CA PRO A 79 -7.05 -5.82 7.07
C PRO A 79 -7.82 -5.47 5.79
N ASP A 80 -7.13 -5.08 4.72
CA ASP A 80 -7.74 -4.73 3.42
C ASP A 80 -7.54 -5.79 2.34
N LEU A 81 -6.80 -6.87 2.64
CA LEU A 81 -6.56 -7.95 1.70
C LEU A 81 -7.59 -9.06 1.92
N ASN A 82 -8.03 -9.67 0.83
CA ASN A 82 -8.86 -10.88 0.87
C ASN A 82 -8.00 -12.15 1.05
N ALA A 83 -6.79 -12.02 1.59
CA ALA A 83 -5.87 -13.14 1.77
C ALA A 83 -6.31 -14.00 2.95
N ALA A 84 -6.20 -15.33 2.81
CA ALA A 84 -6.57 -16.27 3.87
C ALA A 84 -5.52 -16.33 4.99
N ASP A 85 -4.25 -16.09 4.66
CA ASP A 85 -3.12 -16.10 5.58
C ASP A 85 -2.05 -15.08 5.15
N VAL A 86 -1.06 -14.85 6.03
CA VAL A 86 0.02 -13.88 5.80
C VAL A 86 0.90 -14.29 4.62
N GLU A 87 1.10 -15.57 4.37
CA GLU A 87 1.93 -16.05 3.24
C GLU A 87 1.24 -15.77 1.89
N ALA A 88 -0.08 -15.92 1.82
CA ALA A 88 -0.89 -15.54 0.67
C ALA A 88 -0.86 -14.03 0.46
N ALA A 89 -0.94 -13.24 1.54
CA ALA A 89 -0.79 -11.79 1.48
C ALA A 89 0.61 -11.39 0.97
N MET A 90 1.67 -12.07 1.44
CA MET A 90 3.04 -11.86 0.95
C MET A 90 3.14 -12.13 -0.56
N ARG A 91 2.55 -13.23 -1.07
CA ARG A 91 2.53 -13.53 -2.51
C ARG A 91 1.85 -12.43 -3.33
N MET A 92 0.79 -11.80 -2.81
CA MET A 92 0.15 -10.66 -3.48
C MET A 92 1.07 -9.44 -3.55
N VAL A 93 1.81 -9.18 -2.46
CA VAL A 93 2.80 -8.09 -2.41
C VAL A 93 3.98 -8.39 -3.34
N GLU A 94 4.48 -9.62 -3.38
CA GLU A 94 5.54 -10.07 -4.30
C GLU A 94 5.12 -9.92 -5.78
N GLY A 95 3.87 -10.24 -6.10
CA GLY A 95 3.32 -10.01 -7.44
C GLY A 95 3.37 -8.53 -7.83
N THR A 96 3.06 -7.65 -6.88
CA THR A 96 3.17 -6.19 -7.06
C THR A 96 4.64 -5.79 -7.25
N ALA A 97 5.55 -6.28 -6.41
CA ALA A 97 6.99 -6.01 -6.53
C ALA A 97 7.53 -6.42 -7.91
N ARG A 98 7.16 -7.61 -8.39
CA ARG A 98 7.52 -8.09 -9.73
C ARG A 98 7.02 -7.17 -10.84
N SER A 99 5.77 -6.70 -10.75
CA SER A 99 5.19 -5.75 -11.72
C SER A 99 5.86 -4.38 -11.72
N MET A 100 6.59 -4.04 -10.65
CA MET A 100 7.35 -2.80 -10.52
C MET A 100 8.84 -2.96 -10.88
N GLY A 101 9.30 -4.17 -11.19
CA GLY A 101 10.71 -4.46 -11.43
C GLY A 101 11.53 -4.50 -10.13
N ILE A 102 10.90 -4.76 -8.99
CA ILE A 102 11.58 -4.98 -7.71
C ILE A 102 11.83 -6.48 -7.55
N VAL A 103 13.06 -6.85 -7.21
CA VAL A 103 13.46 -8.23 -6.91
C VAL A 103 13.29 -8.47 -5.41
N ILE A 104 12.77 -9.63 -5.05
CA ILE A 104 12.69 -10.05 -3.65
C ILE A 104 13.83 -11.04 -3.40
N GLU A 105 14.66 -10.75 -2.41
CA GLU A 105 15.73 -11.62 -1.92
C GLU A 105 15.45 -11.99 -0.46
N ASP A 106 15.98 -13.13 0.00
CA ASP A 106 15.88 -13.56 1.39
C ASP A 106 16.81 -12.73 2.31
#